data_AF-A0A7X7BUG0-F1
#
_entry.id   AF-A0A7X7BUG0-F1
#
_cell.length_a   1.000
_cell.length_b   1.000
_cell.length_c   1.000
_cell.angle_alpha   90.00
_cell.angle_beta   90.00
_cell.angle_gamma   90.00
#
_symmetry.space_group_name_H-M   'P 1'
#
loop_
_entity.id
_entity.type
_entity.pdbx_description
1 polymer ?
#
loop_
_entity_poly.entity_id
_entity_poly.type
_entity_poly.pdbx_seq_one_letter_code
_entity_poly.pdbx_strand_id
1 'polypeptide(L)' 'REEMRKDIAEYIRYYNLKRLHTYNGNMSPVEYENYKVNVSTAA' A
#
# COMPACT_ATOMS: atom_id res chain seq x y z
N ARG A 1 -14.92 21.70 1.81
CA ARG A 1 -13.46 21.35 1.78
C ARG A 1 -13.10 20.23 2.75
N GLU A 2 -13.83 20.04 3.85
CA GLU A 2 -13.55 18.94 4.79
C GLU A 2 -13.86 17.56 4.20
N GLU A 3 -14.98 17.41 3.48
CA GLU A 3 -15.36 16.15 2.83
C GLU A 3 -14.31 15.69 1.81
N MET A 4 -13.83 16.58 0.94
CA MET A 4 -12.71 16.29 0.03
C MET A 4 -11.46 15.78 0.76
N ARG A 5 -11.16 16.28 1.97
CA ARG A 5 -10.03 15.77 2.77
C ARG A 5 -10.31 14.37 3.32
N LYS A 6 -11.55 14.08 3.70
CA LYS A 6 -11.98 12.74 4.14
C LYS A 6 -11.89 11.74 2.98
N ASP A 7 -12.39 12.11 1.81
CA ASP A 7 -12.35 11.27 0.61
C ASP A 7 -10.90 10.96 0.19
N ILE A 8 -10.02 11.97 0.19
CA ILE A 8 -8.60 11.79 -0.10
C ILE A 8 -7.94 10.88 0.95
N ALA A 9 -8.21 11.08 2.24
CA ALA A 9 -7.64 10.27 3.30
C ALA A 9 -8.09 8.81 3.21
N GLU A 10 -9.36 8.58 2.92
CA GLU A 10 -9.91 7.24 2.71
C GLU A 10 -9.28 6.57 1.48
N TYR A 11 -9.17 7.30 0.37
CA TYR A 11 -8.54 6.79 -0.85
C TYR A 11 -7.07 6.42 -0.62
N ILE A 12 -6.28 7.28 0.03
CA ILE A 12 -4.86 7.00 0.35
C ILE A 12 -4.77 5.75 1.22
N ARG A 13 -5.64 5.61 2.24
CA ARG A 13 -5.66 4.45 3.11
C ARG A 13 -6.01 3.17 2.34
N TYR A 14 -7.03 3.22 1.48
CA TYR A 14 -7.40 2.09 0.62
C TYR A 14 -6.25 1.71 -0.33
N TYR A 15 -5.64 2.68 -0.99
CA TYR A 15 -4.55 2.47 -1.93
C TYR A 15 -3.36 1.79 -1.25
N ASN A 16 -2.91 2.32 -0.11
CA ASN A 16 -1.70 1.83 0.55
C ASN A 16 -1.89 0.46 1.22
N LEU A 17 -3.09 0.18 1.76
CA LEU A 17 -3.32 -0.99 2.62
C LEU A 17 -4.10 -2.13 1.94
N LYS A 18 -4.85 -1.85 0.87
CA LYS A 18 -5.82 -2.82 0.32
C LYS A 18 -5.75 -2.99 -1.20
N ARG A 19 -5.32 -1.97 -1.94
CA ARG A 19 -5.28 -2.05 -3.41
C ARG A 19 -4.21 -3.03 -3.85
N LEU A 20 -4.62 -4.12 -4.49
CA LEU A 20 -3.70 -5.10 -5.06
C LEU A 20 -3.10 -4.56 -6.36
N HIS A 21 -1.79 -4.73 -6.53
CA HIS A 21 -1.07 -4.37 -7.75
C HIS A 21 -0.49 -5.62 -8.41
N THR A 22 -0.85 -5.88 -9.68
CA THR A 22 -0.32 -7.01 -10.45
C THR A 22 1.19 -6.97 -10.58
N TYR A 23 1.77 -5.77 -10.73
CA TYR A 23 3.22 -5.57 -10.76
C TYR A 23 3.90 -5.94 -9.43
N ASN A 24 3.22 -5.73 -8.30
CA ASN A 24 3.71 -6.11 -6.98
C ASN A 24 3.35 -7.56 -6.62
N GLY A 25 3.07 -8.42 -7.60
CA GLY A 25 2.69 -9.82 -7.34
C GLY A 25 1.34 -9.95 -6.63
N ASN A 26 0.39 -9.08 -6.94
CA ASN A 26 -0.93 -9.00 -6.29
C ASN A 26 -0.87 -8.68 -4.78
N MET A 27 0.18 -7.98 -4.33
CA MET A 27 0.26 -7.40 -3.00
C MET A 27 -0.18 -5.94 -3.00
N SER A 28 -0.61 -5.43 -1.84
CA SER A 28 -0.72 -4.00 -1.61
C SER A 28 0.66 -3.32 -1.56
N PRO A 29 0.74 -1.99 -1.73
CA PRO A 29 2.00 -1.27 -1.64
C PRO A 29 2.76 -1.54 -0.34
N VAL A 30 2.08 -1.52 0.81
CA VAL A 30 2.73 -1.78 2.12
C VAL A 30 3.22 -3.21 2.23
N GLU A 31 2.43 -4.20 1.80
CA GLU A 31 2.85 -5.61 1.81
C GLU A 31 4.09 -5.84 0.95
N TYR A 32 4.15 -5.21 -0.23
CA TYR A 32 5.30 -5.32 -1.13
C TYR A 32 6.58 -4.70 -0.53
N GLU A 33 6.49 -3.53 0.09
CA GLU A 33 7.65 -2.93 0.77
C GLU A 33 8.14 -3.80 1.93
N ASN A 34 7.22 -4.32 2.76
CA ASN A 34 7.57 -5.23 3.86
C ASN A 34 8.21 -6.53 3.35
N TYR A 35 7.70 -7.10 2.26
CA TYR A 35 8.29 -8.26 1.61
C TYR A 35 9.74 -7.98 1.17
N LYS A 36 9.98 -6.84 0.51
CA LYS A 36 11.33 -6.44 0.08
C LYS A 36 12.28 -6.22 1.26
N VAL A 37 11.82 -5.61 2.35
CA VAL A 37 12.62 -5.43 3.57
C VAL A 37 13.00 -6.79 4.14
N ASN A 38 12.04 -7.70 4.32
CA ASN A 38 12.31 -9.03 4.87
C ASN A 38 13.33 -9.81 4.03
N VAL A 39 13.21 -9.75 2.69
CA VAL A 39 14.18 -10.36 1.78
C VAL A 39 15.56 -9.73 1.93
N SER A 40 15.64 -8.41 2.07
CA SER A 40 16.90 -7.68 2.20
C SER A 40 17.62 -7.95 3.53
N THR A 41 16.87 -8.18 4.61
CA THR A 41 17.41 -8.44 5.96
C THR A 41 17.72 -9.91 6.23
N ALA A 42 17.31 -10.83 5.35
CA ALA A 42 17.51 -12.26 5.50
C ALA A 42 18.80 -12.78 4.82
N ALA A 43 19.63 -11.88 4.28
CA ALA A 43 20.93 -12.16 3.66
C ALA A 43 22.09 -11.77 4.59
#